data_AF-R5P3Z2-F1
#
_entry.id   AF-R5P3Z2-F1
#
_cell.length_a   1.000
_cell.length_b   1.000
_cell.length_c   1.000
_cell.angle_alpha   90.00
_cell.angle_beta   90.00
_cell.angle_gamma   90.00
#
_symmetry.space_group_name_H-M   'P 1'
#
loop_
_entity.id
_entity.type
_entity.pdbx_description
1 polymer ?
#
loop_
_entity_poly.entity_id
_entity_poly.type
_entity_poly.pdbx_seq_one_letter_code
_entity_poly.pdbx_strand_id
1 'polypeptide(L)'
;MNKHIEKAMGLRNEVPMINNCSQTIMRTYAKELGLDENVASNIACNFGGGMKCGSTCGVITAGLMILGAKGIDSPAVIGEFRRRIAENHNGMTDCAELLRENVKNGGTKKVHCDNMIKEAIDLIDELVEREENK
;
A
#
# COMPACT_ATOMS: atom_id res chain seq x y z
N MET A 1 11.46 -12.20 -9.16
CA MET A 1 10.39 -12.11 -8.15
C MET A 1 10.64 -10.82 -7.39
N ASN A 2 9.61 -9.98 -7.17
CA ASN A 2 9.80 -8.65 -6.59
C ASN A 2 10.15 -8.80 -5.09
N LYS A 3 11.37 -8.37 -4.70
CA LYS A 3 11.89 -8.47 -3.33
C LYS A 3 10.99 -7.79 -2.30
N HIS A 4 10.33 -6.69 -2.67
CA HIS A 4 9.42 -5.96 -1.79
C HIS A 4 8.13 -6.74 -1.58
N ILE A 5 7.59 -7.36 -2.63
CA ILE A 5 6.42 -8.24 -2.52
C ILE A 5 6.73 -9.44 -1.63
N GLU A 6 7.89 -10.07 -1.80
CA GLU A 6 8.30 -11.21 -0.97
C GLU A 6 8.33 -10.83 0.51
N LYS A 7 9.01 -9.72 0.84
CA LYS A 7 9.06 -9.19 2.21
C LYS A 7 7.66 -8.85 2.73
N ALA A 8 6.86 -8.12 1.95
CA ALA A 8 5.51 -7.73 2.32
C ALA A 8 4.64 -8.96 2.63
N MET A 9 4.68 -10.00 1.81
CA MET A 9 3.92 -11.22 2.03
C MET A 9 4.45 -12.04 3.21
N GLY A 10 5.75 -12.01 3.49
CA GLY A 10 6.32 -12.56 4.72
C GLY A 10 5.69 -11.91 5.96
N LEU A 11 5.76 -10.58 6.06
CA LEU A 11 5.20 -9.79 7.15
C LEU A 11 3.68 -9.96 7.31
N ARG A 12 2.98 -10.05 6.17
CA ARG A 12 1.51 -10.12 6.11
C ARG A 12 0.97 -11.48 6.53
N ASN A 13 1.76 -12.55 6.36
CA ASN A 13 1.36 -13.93 6.64
C ASN A 13 1.90 -14.46 7.98
N GLU A 14 2.57 -13.63 8.79
CA GLU A 14 2.92 -13.95 10.18
C GLU A 14 1.69 -14.44 10.96
N VAL A 15 1.89 -15.38 11.90
CA VAL A 15 0.84 -15.96 12.73
C VAL A 15 1.20 -15.75 14.22
N PRO A 16 0.38 -14.99 15.00
CA PRO A 16 -0.82 -14.28 14.56
C PRO A 16 -0.49 -13.13 13.60
N MET A 17 -1.46 -12.78 12.76
CA MET A 17 -1.32 -11.69 11.79
C MET A 17 -1.35 -10.34 12.51
N ILE A 18 -0.19 -9.74 12.73
CA ILE A 18 -0.02 -8.48 13.47
C ILE A 18 0.07 -7.23 12.59
N ASN A 19 0.32 -7.39 11.28
CA ASN A 19 0.46 -6.27 10.34
C ASN A 19 -0.81 -6.06 9.52
N ASN A 20 -1.39 -4.86 9.59
CA ASN A 20 -2.41 -4.43 8.63
C ASN A 20 -1.80 -4.07 7.27
N CYS A 21 -2.64 -3.73 6.28
CA CYS A 21 -2.19 -3.45 4.92
C CYS A 21 -1.24 -2.24 4.80
N SER A 22 -1.50 -1.16 5.53
CA SER A 22 -0.64 0.03 5.55
C SER A 22 0.69 -0.24 6.26
N GLN A 23 0.64 -0.91 7.42
CA GLN A 23 1.83 -1.35 8.16
C GLN A 23 2.74 -2.23 7.31
N THR A 24 2.14 -3.15 6.55
CA THR A 24 2.88 -4.07 5.69
C THR A 24 3.73 -3.31 4.66
N ILE A 25 3.15 -2.32 3.97
CA ILE A 25 3.90 -1.51 2.99
C ILE A 25 4.97 -0.67 3.68
N MET A 26 4.63 0.06 4.74
CA MET A 26 5.60 0.92 5.43
C MET A 26 6.80 0.14 6.00
N ARG A 27 6.56 -1.03 6.61
CA ARG A 27 7.63 -1.93 7.08
C ARG A 27 8.48 -2.52 5.96
N THR A 28 7.87 -2.74 4.79
CA THR A 28 8.59 -3.28 3.62
C THR A 28 9.72 -2.34 3.21
N TYR A 29 9.44 -1.03 3.11
CA TYR A 29 10.41 -0.02 2.69
C TYR A 29 11.20 0.63 3.83
N ALA A 30 10.87 0.36 5.10
CA ALA A 30 11.47 1.05 6.27
C ALA A 30 13.00 1.15 6.22
N LYS A 31 13.70 0.04 5.93
CA LYS A 31 15.17 0.03 5.85
C LYS A 31 15.70 0.98 4.76
N GLU A 32 15.04 1.04 3.61
CA GLU A 32 15.44 1.93 2.51
C GLU A 32 15.21 3.40 2.83
N LEU A 33 14.27 3.69 3.74
CA LEU A 33 13.99 5.03 4.25
C LEU A 33 14.80 5.39 5.49
N GLY A 34 15.72 4.52 5.94
CA GLY A 34 16.48 4.72 7.18
C GLY A 34 15.63 4.68 8.46
N LEU A 35 14.45 4.05 8.41
CA LEU A 35 13.53 3.93 9.54
C LEU A 35 13.65 2.57 10.22
N ASP A 36 13.50 2.57 11.54
CA ASP A 36 13.22 1.34 12.30
C ASP A 36 11.87 0.75 11.88
N GLU A 37 11.79 -0.58 11.72
CA GLU A 37 10.57 -1.24 11.27
C GLU A 37 9.41 -1.08 12.27
N ASN A 38 9.68 -1.02 13.58
CA ASN A 38 8.62 -0.81 14.57
C ASN A 38 8.11 0.63 14.51
N VAL A 39 8.99 1.60 14.31
CA VAL A 39 8.59 2.99 14.07
C VAL A 39 7.72 3.10 12.82
N ALA A 40 8.14 2.49 11.70
CA ALA A 40 7.35 2.46 10.46
C ALA A 40 5.97 1.79 10.67
N SER A 41 5.93 0.70 11.44
CA SER A 41 4.69 0.02 11.83
C SER A 41 3.77 0.93 12.66
N ASN A 42 4.31 1.63 13.66
CA ASN A 42 3.54 2.49 14.55
C ASN A 42 2.97 3.72 13.81
N ILE A 43 3.73 4.32 12.90
CA ILE A 43 3.25 5.41 12.05
C ILE A 43 2.06 4.95 11.19
N ALA A 44 2.14 3.74 10.64
CA ALA A 44 1.15 3.19 9.71
C ALA A 44 -0.08 2.54 10.40
N CYS A 45 0.01 2.24 11.70
CA CYS A 45 -0.94 1.34 12.38
C CYS A 45 -2.40 1.78 12.33
N ASN A 46 -2.68 3.08 12.18
CA ASN A 46 -4.03 3.62 12.19
C ASN A 46 -4.68 3.71 10.80
N PHE A 47 -3.95 3.44 9.71
CA PHE A 47 -4.48 3.57 8.35
C PHE A 47 -5.08 2.27 7.80
N GLY A 48 -4.91 1.14 8.51
CA GLY A 48 -5.62 -0.10 8.20
C GLY A 48 -7.14 0.08 8.26
N GLY A 49 -7.86 -0.52 7.29
CA GLY A 49 -9.31 -0.37 7.20
C GLY A 49 -9.78 1.04 6.80
N GLY A 50 -8.91 1.82 6.15
CA GLY A 50 -9.22 3.17 5.69
C GLY A 50 -9.40 4.13 6.86
N MET A 51 -8.30 4.39 7.58
CA MET A 51 -8.30 5.19 8.81
C MET A 51 -9.25 4.65 9.90
N LYS A 52 -9.48 3.33 9.93
CA LYS A 52 -10.45 2.63 10.80
C LYS A 52 -11.91 3.07 10.64
N CYS A 53 -12.23 3.92 9.67
CA CYS A 53 -13.60 4.37 9.39
C CYS A 53 -14.07 4.00 7.98
N GLY A 54 -13.28 3.25 7.22
CA GLY A 54 -13.64 2.81 5.87
C GLY A 54 -13.38 3.84 4.77
N SER A 55 -12.71 4.96 5.08
CA SER A 55 -12.30 5.98 4.10
C SER A 55 -11.08 5.51 3.30
N THR A 56 -10.24 6.43 2.81
CA THR A 56 -9.19 6.15 1.81
C THR A 56 -8.33 4.96 2.19
N CYS A 57 -8.14 4.04 1.23
CA CYS A 57 -7.44 2.78 1.41
C CYS A 57 -6.03 2.96 2.00
N GLY A 58 -5.73 2.22 3.07
CA GLY A 58 -4.43 2.31 3.75
C GLY A 58 -3.23 1.90 2.88
N VAL A 59 -3.46 1.12 1.82
CA VAL A 59 -2.44 0.81 0.80
C VAL A 59 -2.09 2.05 -0.02
N ILE A 60 -3.10 2.79 -0.49
CA ILE A 60 -2.90 4.05 -1.23
C ILE A 60 -2.21 5.07 -0.34
N THR A 61 -2.68 5.22 0.91
CA THR A 61 -2.06 6.12 1.89
C THR A 61 -0.60 5.78 2.14
N ALA A 62 -0.26 4.50 2.35
CA ALA A 62 1.13 4.08 2.54
C ALA A 62 1.98 4.31 1.29
N GLY A 63 1.47 4.02 0.09
CA GLY A 63 2.21 4.26 -1.15
C GLY A 63 2.57 5.73 -1.35
N LEU A 64 1.64 6.64 -1.03
CA LEU A 64 1.91 8.08 -1.03
C LEU A 64 2.98 8.48 -0.01
N MET A 65 2.96 7.89 1.19
CA MET A 65 4.01 8.11 2.19
C MET A 65 5.38 7.64 1.71
N ILE A 66 5.46 6.47 1.07
CA ILE A 66 6.72 5.93 0.53
C ILE A 66 7.27 6.82 -0.57
N LEU A 67 6.44 7.22 -1.55
CA LEU A 67 6.85 8.10 -2.64
C LEU A 67 7.36 9.44 -2.08
N GLY A 68 6.62 10.08 -1.17
CA GLY A 68 7.05 11.32 -0.53
C GLY A 68 8.35 11.16 0.26
N ALA A 69 8.52 10.05 1.00
CA ALA A 69 9.76 9.76 1.75
C ALA A 69 10.97 9.48 0.84
N LYS A 70 10.74 9.03 -0.40
CA LYS A 70 11.76 8.90 -1.46
C LYS A 70 12.04 10.22 -2.18
N GLY A 71 11.39 11.33 -1.78
CA GLY A 71 11.57 12.64 -2.41
C GLY A 71 10.73 12.86 -3.68
N ILE A 72 9.74 11.99 -3.93
CA ILE A 72 8.85 12.09 -5.09
C ILE A 72 7.55 12.77 -4.64
N ASP A 73 7.38 14.04 -5.00
CA ASP A 73 6.22 14.85 -4.60
C ASP A 73 5.54 15.58 -5.78
N SER A 74 6.03 15.37 -7.01
CA SER A 74 5.45 15.95 -8.23
C SER A 74 3.95 15.63 -8.34
N PRO A 75 3.07 16.64 -8.48
CA PRO A 75 1.64 16.42 -8.62
C PRO A 75 1.28 15.46 -9.77
N ALA A 76 2.06 15.45 -10.84
CA ALA A 76 1.85 14.55 -11.97
C ALA A 76 2.09 13.08 -11.59
N VAL A 77 3.21 12.78 -10.90
CA VAL A 77 3.59 11.41 -10.52
C VAL A 77 2.67 10.89 -9.41
N ILE A 78 2.37 11.72 -8.42
CA ILE A 78 1.46 11.37 -7.34
C ILE A 78 0.02 11.19 -7.85
N GLY A 79 -0.41 12.02 -8.80
CA GLY A 79 -1.67 11.86 -9.49
C GLY A 79 -1.74 10.56 -10.29
N GLU A 80 -0.65 10.20 -10.98
CA GLU A 80 -0.54 8.94 -11.71
C GLU A 80 -0.66 7.72 -10.79
N PHE A 81 0.07 7.69 -9.67
CA PHE A 81 0.00 6.60 -8.70
C PHE A 81 -1.45 6.35 -8.25
N ARG A 82 -2.13 7.41 -7.79
CA ARG A 82 -3.53 7.30 -7.33
C ARG A 82 -4.47 6.87 -8.44
N ARG A 83 -4.30 7.44 -9.65
CA ARG A 83 -5.16 7.15 -10.80
C ARG A 83 -5.03 5.71 -11.25
N ARG A 84 -3.82 5.18 -11.41
CA ARG A 84 -3.58 3.81 -11.88
C ARG A 84 -4.14 2.76 -10.93
N ILE A 85 -3.96 2.95 -9.62
CA ILE A 85 -4.61 2.09 -8.62
C ILE A 85 -6.13 2.21 -8.74
N ALA A 86 -6.69 3.42 -8.78
CA ALA A 86 -8.14 3.57 -8.87
C ALA A 86 -8.75 2.92 -10.13
N GLU A 87 -8.10 3.05 -11.29
CA GLU A 87 -8.56 2.47 -12.57
C GLU A 87 -8.69 0.95 -12.52
N ASN A 88 -7.80 0.26 -11.81
CA ASN A 88 -7.88 -1.19 -11.60
C ASN A 88 -9.03 -1.60 -10.66
N HIS A 89 -9.64 -0.65 -9.96
CA HIS A 89 -10.67 -0.87 -8.95
C HIS A 89 -11.92 -0.01 -9.20
N ASN A 90 -12.34 0.11 -10.47
CA ASN A 90 -13.55 0.84 -10.88
C ASN A 90 -13.62 2.30 -10.39
N GLY A 91 -12.46 2.95 -10.27
CA GLY A 91 -12.33 4.32 -9.77
C GLY A 91 -12.42 4.47 -8.25
N MET A 92 -12.63 3.38 -7.50
CA MET A 92 -12.78 3.43 -6.04
C MET A 92 -11.43 3.61 -5.34
N THR A 93 -11.44 4.39 -4.26
CA THR A 93 -10.26 4.56 -3.39
C THR A 93 -10.58 4.39 -1.91
N ASP A 94 -11.85 4.43 -1.52
CA ASP A 94 -12.28 4.20 -0.15
C ASP A 94 -12.34 2.71 0.19
N CYS A 95 -11.78 2.35 1.34
CA CYS A 95 -11.61 0.97 1.78
C CYS A 95 -12.95 0.24 1.94
N ALA A 96 -13.98 0.92 2.44
CA ALA A 96 -15.31 0.34 2.58
C ALA A 96 -15.95 0.03 1.22
N GLU A 97 -15.74 0.89 0.22
CA GLU A 97 -16.28 0.68 -1.13
C GLU A 97 -15.56 -0.47 -1.83
N LEU A 98 -14.23 -0.45 -1.81
CA LEU A 98 -13.38 -1.52 -2.34
C LEU A 98 -13.76 -2.89 -1.77
N LEU A 99 -13.90 -2.98 -0.43
CA LEU A 99 -14.26 -4.23 0.22
C LEU A 99 -15.72 -4.65 -0.05
N ARG A 100 -16.65 -3.70 -0.15
CA ARG A 100 -18.04 -3.98 -0.51
C ARG A 100 -18.12 -4.56 -1.91
N GLU A 101 -17.42 -3.96 -2.87
CA GLU A 101 -17.38 -4.44 -4.25
C GLU A 101 -16.68 -5.79 -4.37
N ASN A 102 -15.57 -6.00 -3.65
CA ASN A 102 -14.90 -7.29 -3.58
C ASN A 102 -15.83 -8.40 -3.05
N VAL A 103 -16.63 -8.13 -2.02
CA VAL A 103 -17.61 -9.10 -1.49
C VAL A 103 -18.71 -9.41 -2.50
N LYS A 104 -19.23 -8.42 -3.23
CA LYS A 104 -20.21 -8.67 -4.31
C LYS A 104 -19.66 -9.61 -5.38
N ASN A 105 -18.36 -9.53 -5.65
CA ASN A 105 -17.65 -10.38 -6.60
C ASN A 105 -17.14 -11.70 -5.99
N GLY A 106 -17.58 -12.07 -4.78
CA GLY A 106 -17.26 -13.35 -4.13
C GLY A 106 -15.87 -13.41 -3.48
N GLY A 107 -15.17 -12.28 -3.38
CA GLY A 107 -13.83 -12.20 -2.79
C GLY A 107 -13.84 -12.16 -1.26
N THR A 108 -12.68 -12.43 -0.65
CA THR A 108 -12.45 -12.27 0.80
C THR A 108 -11.56 -11.06 1.10
N LYS A 109 -11.74 -10.46 2.28
CA LYS A 109 -10.97 -9.28 2.71
C LYS A 109 -9.45 -9.51 2.66
N LYS A 110 -8.97 -10.65 3.14
CA LYS A 110 -7.52 -10.94 3.20
C LYS A 110 -6.93 -10.98 1.79
N VAL A 111 -7.51 -11.78 0.89
CA VAL A 111 -7.01 -11.93 -0.48
C VAL A 111 -7.04 -10.59 -1.21
N HIS A 112 -8.13 -9.83 -1.07
CA HIS A 112 -8.23 -8.48 -1.65
C HIS A 112 -7.12 -7.55 -1.16
N CYS A 113 -6.95 -7.41 0.17
CA CYS A 113 -5.91 -6.54 0.72
C CYS A 113 -4.50 -7.00 0.34
N ASP A 114 -4.24 -8.30 0.27
CA ASP A 114 -2.93 -8.83 -0.10
C ASP A 114 -2.62 -8.53 -1.58
N ASN A 115 -3.63 -8.56 -2.47
CA ASN A 115 -3.46 -8.17 -3.87
C ASN A 115 -3.26 -6.65 -4.03
N MET A 116 -4.01 -5.84 -3.29
CA MET A 116 -3.79 -4.38 -3.24
C MET A 116 -2.35 -4.04 -2.83
N ILE A 117 -1.79 -4.73 -1.83
CA ILE A 117 -0.41 -4.52 -1.39
C ILE A 117 0.58 -4.81 -2.52
N LYS A 118 0.41 -5.94 -3.24
CA LYS A 118 1.29 -6.32 -4.35
C LYS A 118 1.24 -5.29 -5.48
N GLU A 119 0.03 -4.94 -5.90
CA GLU A 119 -0.21 -3.97 -6.96
C GLU A 119 0.41 -2.61 -6.65
N ALA A 120 0.24 -2.12 -5.41
CA ALA A 120 0.84 -0.87 -4.99
C ALA A 120 2.36 -0.94 -4.92
N ILE A 121 2.94 -2.05 -4.45
CA ILE A 121 4.40 -2.23 -4.42
C ILE A 121 4.99 -2.21 -5.82
N ASP A 122 4.42 -2.96 -6.76
CA ASP A 122 4.91 -2.97 -8.14
C ASP A 122 4.86 -1.57 -8.74
N LEU A 123 3.78 -0.81 -8.48
CA LEU A 123 3.66 0.55 -8.99
C LEU A 123 4.59 1.54 -8.27
N ILE A 124 4.81 1.41 -6.95
CA ILE A 124 5.78 2.23 -6.22
C ILE A 124 7.17 2.00 -6.79
N ASP A 125 7.56 0.73 -6.96
CA ASP A 125 8.88 0.38 -7.48
C ASP A 125 9.10 0.92 -8.90
N GLU A 126 8.10 0.77 -9.78
CA GLU A 126 8.13 1.33 -11.14
C GLU A 126 8.31 2.85 -11.12
N LEU A 127 7.53 3.57 -10.30
CA LEU A 127 7.59 5.03 -10.24
C LEU A 127 8.91 5.50 -9.62
N VAL A 128 9.40 4.85 -8.58
CA VAL A 128 10.69 5.17 -7.95
C VAL A 128 11.84 4.98 -8.94
N GLU A 129 11.91 3.82 -9.59
CA GLU A 129 12.95 3.55 -10.60
C GLU A 129 12.88 4.56 -11.74
N ARG A 130 11.68 4.94 -12.18
CA ARG A 130 11.52 5.95 -13.24
C ARG A 130 11.99 7.33 -12.81
N GLU A 131 11.70 7.77 -11.59
CA GLU A 131 12.11 9.10 -11.12
C GLU A 131 13.60 9.16 -10.73
N GLU A 132 14.20 8.06 -10.27
CA GLU A 132 15.65 7.98 -9.97
C GLU A 132 16.53 7.99 -11.25
N ASN A 133 15.99 7.58 -12.39
CA ASN A 133 16.69 7.52 -13.68
C ASN A 133 16.44 8.73 -14.59
N LYS A 134 15.80 9.80 -14.09
CA LYS A 134 15.64 11.08 -14.80
C LYS A 134 16.85 11.98 -14.62
#